data_AF-A0A2G4IEZ0-F1
#
_entry.id   AF-A0A2G4IEZ0-F1
#
_cell.length_a   1.000
_cell.length_b   1.000
_cell.length_c   1.000
_cell.angle_alpha   90.00
_cell.angle_beta   90.00
_cell.angle_gamma   90.00
#
_symmetry.space_group_name_H-M   'P 1'
#
loop_
_entity.id
_entity.type
_entity.pdbx_description
1 polymer ?
#
loop_
_entity_poly.entity_id
_entity_poly.type
_entity_poly.pdbx_seq_one_letter_code
_entity_poly.pdbx_strand_id
1 'polypeptide(L)'
;MKLVNSLMAAGTIATLVVTPASAQLGRQQGLVEPNVAADSVVAALPHLNADIAAALKGARPILSSVVLDSILGAKSLSKPQRTELYAKLFVHIDLNRGTDAELLLIPGMDAKKLAAVKGSRPWASFEQFQAEITKATSAAEAARLEQYLFIPVELNSWTDPIMDSFAGIGVGTRQWKREFTEYRPWTSMEQFDREIAKYLRARPTELQRLKRYVYIK
;
A
#
# COMPACT_ATOMS: atom_id res chain seq x y z
N MET A 1 -32.50 -66.07 12.47
CA MET A 1 -31.50 -65.62 11.47
C MET A 1 -32.15 -64.61 10.53
N LYS A 2 -32.02 -63.31 10.81
CA LYS A 2 -32.26 -62.19 9.88
C LYS A 2 -31.32 -61.07 10.28
N LEU A 3 -30.30 -60.84 9.46
CA LEU A 3 -29.33 -59.75 9.58
C LEU A 3 -30.00 -58.46 9.11
N VAL A 4 -29.90 -57.39 9.92
CA VAL A 4 -30.28 -56.04 9.52
C VAL A 4 -28.99 -55.30 9.17
N ASN A 5 -28.79 -55.04 7.88
CA ASN A 5 -27.67 -54.23 7.40
C ASN A 5 -27.96 -52.75 7.65
N SER A 6 -27.19 -52.12 8.54
CA SER A 6 -27.15 -50.66 8.68
C SER A 6 -26.17 -50.09 7.66
N LEU A 7 -26.69 -49.33 6.70
CA LEU A 7 -25.91 -48.53 5.75
C LEU A 7 -25.33 -47.32 6.50
N MET A 8 -24.00 -47.23 6.62
CA MET A 8 -23.33 -45.99 7.02
C MET A 8 -23.20 -45.07 5.81
N ALA A 9 -23.88 -43.93 5.84
CA ALA A 9 -23.66 -42.84 4.89
C ALA A 9 -22.44 -42.02 5.36
N ALA A 10 -21.31 -42.17 4.67
CA ALA A 10 -20.14 -41.32 4.87
C ALA A 10 -20.38 -39.98 4.18
N GLY A 11 -20.71 -38.94 4.95
CA GLY A 11 -20.79 -37.56 4.47
C GLY A 11 -19.39 -36.99 4.26
N THR A 12 -19.01 -36.71 3.02
CA THR A 12 -17.77 -36.01 2.69
C THR A 12 -17.90 -34.55 3.11
N ILE A 13 -17.18 -34.15 4.17
CA ILE A 13 -17.02 -32.74 4.54
C ILE A 13 -16.06 -32.12 3.51
N ALA A 14 -16.58 -31.33 2.58
CA ALA A 14 -15.77 -30.47 1.74
C ALA A 14 -15.22 -29.32 2.61
N THR A 15 -13.96 -29.41 3.02
CA THR A 15 -13.24 -28.30 3.65
C THR A 15 -13.03 -27.21 2.62
N LEU A 16 -13.83 -26.14 2.70
CA LEU A 16 -13.54 -24.87 2.05
C LEU A 16 -12.23 -24.32 2.62
N VAL A 17 -11.16 -24.38 1.82
CA VAL A 17 -9.92 -23.65 2.10
C VAL A 17 -10.22 -22.17 1.93
N VAL A 18 -10.54 -21.49 3.03
CA VAL A 18 -10.58 -20.03 3.07
C VAL A 18 -9.13 -19.58 3.05
N THR A 19 -8.60 -19.26 1.86
CA THR A 19 -7.34 -18.53 1.77
C THR A 19 -7.55 -17.18 2.47
N PRO A 20 -6.82 -16.87 3.55
CA PRO A 20 -6.92 -15.55 4.16
C PRO A 20 -6.56 -14.53 3.09
N ALA A 21 -7.44 -13.55 2.89
CA ALA A 21 -7.15 -12.47 1.95
C ALA A 21 -5.82 -11.83 2.36
N SER A 22 -4.83 -11.93 1.48
CA SER A 22 -3.48 -11.46 1.77
C SER A 22 -3.49 -9.94 1.93
N ALA A 23 -2.71 -9.43 2.89
CA ALA A 23 -2.49 -8.00 3.02
C ALA A 23 -1.99 -7.41 1.69
N GLN A 24 -2.46 -6.21 1.36
CA GLN A 24 -2.15 -5.53 0.12
C GLN A 24 -1.34 -4.25 0.34
N LEU A 25 -1.15 -3.82 1.59
CA LEU A 25 -0.02 -2.99 1.99
C LEU A 25 1.12 -3.92 2.41
N GLY A 26 2.34 -3.65 1.94
CA GLY A 26 3.50 -4.45 2.32
C GLY A 26 3.76 -4.39 3.82
N ARG A 27 4.35 -5.45 4.38
CA ARG A 27 4.62 -5.57 5.81
C ARG A 27 5.45 -4.40 6.34
N GLN A 28 4.81 -3.54 7.13
CA GLN A 28 5.41 -2.34 7.70
C GLN A 28 6.46 -2.67 8.75
N GLN A 29 7.62 -2.00 8.69
CA GLN A 29 8.73 -2.16 9.64
C GLN A 29 9.09 -0.84 10.34
N GLY A 30 8.07 -0.03 10.66
CA GLY A 30 8.22 1.27 11.33
C GLY A 30 8.36 2.46 10.39
N LEU A 31 7.96 2.30 9.12
CA LEU A 31 7.94 3.36 8.12
C LEU A 31 6.84 4.39 8.45
N VAL A 32 7.22 5.66 8.50
CA VAL A 32 6.31 6.79 8.72
C VAL A 32 5.70 7.21 7.39
N GLU A 33 4.38 7.18 7.29
CA GLU A 33 3.65 7.70 6.12
C GLU A 33 3.44 9.22 6.26
N PRO A 34 4.06 10.06 5.40
CA PRO A 34 4.06 11.50 5.57
C PRO A 34 2.69 12.16 5.38
N ASN A 35 1.73 11.46 4.77
CA ASN A 35 0.37 11.97 4.57
C ASN A 35 -0.52 11.94 5.82
N VAL A 36 -0.19 11.08 6.81
CA VAL A 36 -1.02 10.88 8.01
C VAL A 36 -0.26 11.07 9.32
N ALA A 37 1.07 11.07 9.29
CA ALA A 37 1.88 11.25 10.48
C ALA A 37 1.66 12.61 11.18
N ALA A 38 1.74 12.63 12.50
CA ALA A 38 1.74 13.88 13.26
C ALA A 38 3.00 14.71 12.95
N ASP A 39 2.88 16.04 12.93
CA ASP A 39 3.99 16.93 12.59
C ASP A 39 5.18 16.77 13.56
N SER A 40 4.90 16.50 14.83
CA SER A 40 5.92 16.21 15.86
C SER A 40 6.70 14.93 15.58
N VAL A 41 6.04 13.89 15.05
CA VAL A 41 6.70 12.65 14.64
C VAL A 41 7.62 12.91 13.46
N VAL A 42 7.14 13.66 12.46
CA VAL A 42 7.94 14.03 11.28
C VAL A 42 9.14 14.89 11.69
N ALA A 43 8.96 15.91 12.53
CA ALA A 43 10.03 16.80 12.98
C ALA A 43 11.11 16.09 13.82
N ALA A 44 10.81 14.93 14.42
CA ALA A 44 11.76 14.14 15.21
C ALA A 44 12.62 13.18 14.37
N LEU A 45 12.39 13.07 13.06
CA LEU A 45 13.14 12.18 12.18
C LEU A 45 14.53 12.75 11.83
N PRO A 46 15.50 11.88 11.48
CA PRO A 46 16.83 12.30 11.05
C PRO A 46 16.77 13.35 9.94
N HIS A 47 17.61 14.39 10.06
CA HIS A 47 17.72 15.52 9.12
C HIS A 47 16.48 16.41 8.99
N LEU A 48 15.39 16.11 9.70
CA LEU A 48 14.19 16.93 9.69
C LEU A 48 14.20 17.95 10.83
N ASN A 49 13.47 19.04 10.63
CA ASN A 49 13.24 20.09 11.60
C ASN A 49 11.80 20.62 11.44
N ALA A 50 11.43 21.59 12.28
CA ALA A 50 10.07 22.15 12.27
C ALA A 50 9.68 22.80 10.92
N ASP A 51 10.61 23.47 10.24
CA ASP A 51 10.37 24.09 8.93
C ASP A 51 10.10 23.05 7.83
N ILE A 52 10.88 21.96 7.81
CA ILE A 52 10.66 20.87 6.84
C ILE A 52 9.37 20.14 7.14
N ALA A 53 9.06 19.87 8.42
CA ALA A 53 7.80 19.25 8.82
C ALA A 53 6.59 20.11 8.40
N ALA A 54 6.67 21.43 8.57
CA ALA A 54 5.66 22.36 8.10
C ALA A 54 5.50 22.34 6.57
N ALA A 55 6.60 22.25 5.82
CA ALA A 55 6.56 22.14 4.36
C ALA A 55 5.91 20.84 3.89
N LEU A 56 6.26 19.70 4.50
CA LEU A 56 5.61 18.42 4.20
C LEU A 56 4.12 18.44 4.53
N LYS A 57 3.74 19.05 5.65
CA LYS A 57 2.32 19.25 6.02
C LYS A 57 1.58 20.10 4.99
N GLY A 58 2.16 21.22 4.58
CA GLY A 58 1.57 22.12 3.57
C GLY A 58 1.41 21.46 2.20
N ALA A 59 2.24 20.45 1.90
CA ALA A 59 2.18 19.68 0.66
C ALA A 59 1.21 18.48 0.70
N ARG A 60 0.54 18.22 1.84
CA ARG A 60 -0.38 17.07 1.93
C ARG A 60 -1.62 17.28 1.04
N PRO A 61 -2.06 16.25 0.30
CA PRO A 61 -1.43 14.95 0.17
C PRO A 61 -0.24 14.95 -0.80
N ILE A 62 0.85 14.33 -0.39
CA ILE A 62 2.03 14.03 -1.20
C ILE A 62 1.73 12.78 -2.03
N LEU A 63 1.61 12.95 -3.35
CA LEU A 63 1.06 11.92 -4.25
C LEU A 63 2.09 10.91 -4.78
N SER A 64 3.39 11.12 -4.60
CA SER A 64 4.42 10.14 -4.97
C SER A 64 5.69 10.33 -4.17
N SER A 65 6.55 9.29 -4.17
CA SER A 65 7.89 9.38 -3.57
C SER A 65 8.78 10.40 -4.31
N VAL A 66 8.56 10.63 -5.60
CA VAL A 66 9.24 11.68 -6.38
C VAL A 66 8.85 13.08 -5.91
N VAL A 67 7.57 13.32 -5.61
CA VAL A 67 7.13 14.60 -5.03
C VAL A 67 7.73 14.79 -3.64
N LEU A 68 7.77 13.73 -2.83
CA LEU A 68 8.47 13.76 -1.53
C LEU A 68 9.95 14.13 -1.70
N ASP A 69 10.68 13.47 -2.61
CA ASP A 69 12.10 13.76 -2.90
C ASP A 69 12.32 15.20 -3.34
N SER A 70 11.45 15.72 -4.21
CA SER A 70 11.51 17.10 -4.65
C SER A 70 11.32 18.10 -3.52
N ILE A 71 10.37 17.89 -2.61
CA ILE A 71 10.13 18.78 -1.46
C ILE A 71 11.34 18.80 -0.53
N LEU A 72 11.86 17.62 -0.20
CA LEU A 72 13.03 17.47 0.68
C LEU A 72 14.28 18.08 0.04
N GLY A 73 14.49 17.88 -1.27
CA GLY A 73 15.58 18.50 -2.02
C GLY A 73 15.48 20.02 -2.06
N ALA A 74 14.28 20.59 -2.22
CA ALA A 74 14.04 22.03 -2.15
C ALA A 74 14.29 22.63 -0.75
N LYS A 75 14.27 21.79 0.29
CA LYS A 75 14.68 22.13 1.66
C LYS A 75 16.16 21.85 1.94
N SER A 76 16.97 21.73 0.89
CA SER A 76 18.43 21.58 0.97
C SER A 76 18.91 20.28 1.64
N LEU A 77 18.07 19.25 1.74
CA LEU A 77 18.55 17.93 2.15
C LEU A 77 19.35 17.32 1.01
N SER A 78 20.60 16.98 1.28
CA SER A 78 21.47 16.28 0.32
C SER A 78 20.92 14.90 -0.02
N LYS A 79 21.28 14.37 -1.20
CA LYS A 79 20.84 13.04 -1.63
C LYS A 79 21.14 11.94 -0.58
N PRO A 80 22.34 11.88 0.04
CA PRO A 80 22.61 10.92 1.12
C PRO A 80 21.67 11.05 2.32
N GLN A 81 21.38 12.29 2.77
CA GLN A 81 20.44 12.53 3.88
C GLN A 81 19.03 12.06 3.54
N ARG A 82 18.57 12.30 2.30
CA ARG A 82 17.26 11.81 1.84
C ARG A 82 17.21 10.28 1.77
N THR A 83 18.26 9.64 1.26
CA THR A 83 18.34 8.17 1.24
C THR A 83 18.30 7.57 2.66
N GLU A 84 18.98 8.17 3.63
CA GLU A 84 18.89 7.76 5.03
C GLU A 84 17.47 7.96 5.60
N LEU A 85 16.86 9.11 5.32
CA LEU A 85 15.50 9.42 5.75
C LEU A 85 14.47 8.45 5.16
N TYR A 86 14.65 7.97 3.92
CA TYR A 86 13.76 6.98 3.31
C TYR A 86 13.77 5.62 3.98
N ALA A 87 14.72 5.33 4.88
CA ALA A 87 14.61 4.16 5.76
C ALA A 87 13.60 4.36 6.91
N LYS A 88 13.07 5.58 7.09
CA LYS A 88 12.19 5.97 8.21
C LYS A 88 10.88 6.62 7.78
N LEU A 89 10.87 7.36 6.66
CA LEU A 89 9.68 8.05 6.15
C LEU A 89 9.59 7.92 4.64
N PHE A 90 8.44 7.49 4.13
CA PHE A 90 8.27 7.28 2.70
C PHE A 90 6.81 7.28 2.28
N VAL A 91 6.55 7.67 1.03
CA VAL A 91 5.24 7.52 0.39
C VAL A 91 5.21 6.19 -0.35
N HIS A 92 4.31 5.30 0.05
CA HIS A 92 4.20 3.97 -0.57
C HIS A 92 3.98 4.04 -2.08
N ILE A 93 4.58 3.09 -2.79
CA ILE A 93 4.57 3.00 -4.26
C ILE A 93 3.67 1.85 -4.69
N ASP A 94 2.89 2.10 -5.73
CA ASP A 94 2.09 1.09 -6.38
C ASP A 94 2.99 0.05 -7.05
N LEU A 95 2.94 -1.19 -6.58
CA LEU A 95 3.78 -2.26 -7.07
C LEU A 95 3.52 -2.59 -8.55
N ASN A 96 2.30 -2.35 -9.04
CA ASN A 96 1.86 -2.63 -10.40
C ASN A 96 2.03 -1.44 -11.35
N ARG A 97 1.93 -0.20 -10.84
CA ARG A 97 1.91 1.03 -11.67
C ARG A 97 3.07 1.99 -11.40
N GLY A 98 3.84 1.78 -10.33
CA GLY A 98 4.95 2.66 -9.94
C GLY A 98 6.02 2.78 -11.02
N THR A 99 6.55 4.00 -11.17
CA THR A 99 7.58 4.33 -12.16
C THR A 99 8.98 3.91 -11.69
N ASP A 100 9.93 3.82 -12.62
CA ASP A 100 11.34 3.57 -12.30
C ASP A 100 11.90 4.66 -11.38
N ALA A 101 11.51 5.91 -11.60
CA ALA A 101 11.91 7.05 -10.77
C ALA A 101 11.43 6.90 -9.32
N GLU A 102 10.21 6.43 -9.09
CA GLU A 102 9.71 6.15 -7.75
C GLU A 102 10.41 4.95 -7.12
N LEU A 103 10.53 3.84 -7.85
CA LEU A 103 11.12 2.60 -7.32
C LEU A 103 12.60 2.76 -6.95
N LEU A 104 13.36 3.54 -7.74
CA LEU A 104 14.78 3.81 -7.46
C LEU A 104 14.99 4.72 -6.24
N LEU A 105 13.94 5.36 -5.70
CA LEU A 105 14.03 6.08 -4.43
C LEU A 105 13.98 5.14 -3.22
N ILE A 106 13.54 3.89 -3.38
CA ILE A 106 13.59 2.91 -2.31
C ILE A 106 15.08 2.64 -2.00
N PRO A 107 15.55 2.84 -0.75
CA PRO A 107 16.94 2.57 -0.39
C PRO A 107 17.32 1.15 -0.80
N GLY A 108 18.53 0.93 -1.32
CA GLY A 108 19.00 -0.40 -1.74
C GLY A 108 18.39 -0.95 -3.02
N MET A 109 17.45 -0.25 -3.69
CA MET A 109 17.01 -0.61 -5.03
C MET A 109 18.14 -0.43 -6.04
N ASP A 110 18.39 -1.46 -6.85
CA ASP A 110 19.37 -1.44 -7.94
C ASP A 110 18.69 -1.88 -9.26
N ALA A 111 19.43 -1.83 -10.37
CA ALA A 111 18.90 -2.16 -11.69
C ALA A 111 18.39 -3.61 -11.78
N LYS A 112 19.04 -4.57 -11.10
CA LYS A 112 18.65 -5.99 -11.12
C LYS A 112 17.33 -6.20 -10.37
N LYS A 113 17.21 -5.62 -9.16
CA LYS A 113 15.99 -5.67 -8.35
C LYS A 113 14.83 -4.96 -9.05
N LEU A 114 15.09 -3.79 -9.63
CA LEU A 114 14.10 -3.03 -10.40
C LEU A 114 13.56 -3.85 -11.58
N ALA A 115 14.45 -4.49 -12.35
CA ALA A 115 14.05 -5.35 -13.47
C ALA A 115 13.20 -6.53 -12.99
N ALA A 116 13.55 -7.17 -11.87
CA ALA A 116 12.76 -8.26 -11.29
C ALA A 116 11.36 -7.79 -10.84
N VAL A 117 11.26 -6.62 -10.20
CA VAL A 117 9.97 -6.02 -9.79
C VAL A 117 9.08 -5.75 -11.01
N LYS A 118 9.64 -5.21 -12.09
CA LYS A 118 8.89 -4.86 -13.30
C LYS A 118 8.50 -6.08 -14.14
N GLY A 119 9.41 -7.04 -14.26
CA GLY A 119 9.24 -8.21 -15.12
C GLY A 119 8.10 -9.14 -14.70
N SER A 120 7.71 -9.11 -13.43
CA SER A 120 6.65 -9.97 -12.87
C SER A 120 5.33 -9.24 -12.62
N ARG A 121 5.16 -8.02 -13.15
CA ARG A 121 3.87 -7.34 -13.11
C ARG A 121 2.84 -8.04 -14.03
N PRO A 122 1.55 -8.08 -13.66
CA PRO A 122 0.98 -7.59 -12.41
C PRO A 122 1.19 -8.58 -11.25
N TRP A 123 1.43 -8.02 -10.07
CA TRP A 123 1.51 -8.72 -8.80
C TRP A 123 0.13 -8.89 -8.20
N ALA A 124 -0.20 -10.13 -7.83
CA ALA A 124 -1.45 -10.48 -7.18
C ALA A 124 -1.34 -10.53 -5.64
N SER A 125 -0.16 -10.88 -5.12
CA SER A 125 0.08 -10.98 -3.67
C SER A 125 1.53 -10.68 -3.30
N PHE A 126 1.75 -10.32 -2.03
CA PHE A 126 3.12 -10.20 -1.51
C PHE A 126 3.82 -11.55 -1.28
N GLU A 127 3.07 -12.66 -1.20
CA GLU A 127 3.67 -13.99 -1.21
C GLU A 127 4.37 -14.28 -2.56
N GLN A 128 3.69 -13.97 -3.67
CA GLN A 128 4.28 -14.04 -5.00
C GLN A 128 5.50 -13.11 -5.11
N PHE A 129 5.38 -11.88 -4.59
CA PHE A 129 6.50 -10.93 -4.52
C PHE A 129 7.71 -11.50 -3.79
N GLN A 130 7.53 -12.06 -2.58
CA GLN A 130 8.63 -12.64 -1.81
C GLN A 130 9.30 -13.80 -2.55
N ALA A 131 8.52 -14.70 -3.15
CA ALA A 131 9.03 -15.85 -3.87
C ALA A 131 9.86 -15.45 -5.10
N GLU A 132 9.42 -14.44 -5.86
CA GLU A 132 10.11 -13.98 -7.06
C GLU A 132 11.31 -13.09 -6.76
N ILE A 133 11.17 -12.11 -5.85
CA ILE A 133 12.23 -11.14 -5.58
C ILE A 133 13.42 -11.77 -4.85
N THR A 134 13.21 -12.83 -4.07
CA THR A 134 14.31 -13.61 -3.45
C THR A 134 15.19 -14.34 -4.49
N LYS A 135 14.77 -14.44 -5.76
CA LYS A 135 15.67 -14.93 -6.84
C LYS A 135 16.69 -13.86 -7.26
N ALA A 136 16.35 -12.58 -7.07
CA ALA A 136 17.20 -11.46 -7.43
C ALA A 136 18.09 -10.99 -6.27
N THR A 137 17.66 -11.21 -5.02
CA THR A 137 18.31 -10.73 -3.78
C THR A 137 18.05 -11.67 -2.59
N SER A 138 18.51 -11.35 -1.38
CA SER A 138 18.21 -12.16 -0.18
C SER A 138 16.76 -12.01 0.27
N ALA A 139 16.25 -13.01 1.01
CA ALA A 139 14.91 -12.96 1.60
C ALA A 139 14.74 -11.76 2.57
N ALA A 140 15.79 -11.41 3.32
CA ALA A 140 15.78 -10.25 4.20
C ALA A 140 15.63 -8.94 3.41
N GLU A 141 16.30 -8.82 2.26
CA GLU A 141 16.17 -7.65 1.40
C GLU A 141 14.81 -7.61 0.72
N ALA A 142 14.28 -8.73 0.25
CA ALA A 142 12.93 -8.80 -0.31
C ALA A 142 11.88 -8.36 0.72
N ALA A 143 11.97 -8.84 1.96
CA ALA A 143 11.11 -8.41 3.06
C ALA A 143 11.25 -6.91 3.39
N ARG A 144 12.46 -6.36 3.28
CA ARG A 144 12.69 -4.92 3.47
C ARG A 144 12.06 -4.10 2.34
N LEU A 145 12.20 -4.52 1.08
CA LEU A 145 11.62 -3.82 -0.07
C LEU A 145 10.09 -3.80 -0.02
N GLU A 146 9.49 -4.90 0.43
CA GLU A 146 8.03 -5.04 0.57
C GLU A 146 7.39 -3.86 1.31
N GLN A 147 7.98 -3.38 2.42
CA GLN A 147 7.38 -2.35 3.26
C GLN A 147 7.10 -1.02 2.52
N TYR A 148 7.77 -0.77 1.39
CA TYR A 148 7.63 0.46 0.60
C TYR A 148 6.50 0.40 -0.43
N LEU A 149 5.86 -0.76 -0.55
CA LEU A 149 5.03 -1.11 -1.68
C LEU A 149 3.59 -1.39 -1.25
N PHE A 150 2.66 -1.23 -2.18
CA PHE A 150 1.30 -1.71 -2.04
C PHE A 150 0.79 -2.30 -3.37
N ILE A 151 -0.19 -3.18 -3.27
CA ILE A 151 -0.97 -3.71 -4.40
C ILE A 151 -2.34 -2.99 -4.36
N PRO A 152 -2.82 -2.39 -5.46
CA PRO A 152 -4.10 -1.67 -5.48
C PRO A 152 -5.30 -2.54 -5.11
N VAL A 153 -6.24 -1.98 -4.37
CA VAL A 153 -7.46 -2.62 -3.87
C VAL A 153 -8.53 -2.62 -4.95
N GLU A 154 -9.06 -3.80 -5.28
CA GLU A 154 -10.21 -3.89 -6.19
C GLU A 154 -11.49 -3.46 -5.48
N LEU A 155 -12.11 -2.38 -5.94
CA LEU A 155 -13.22 -1.72 -5.24
C LEU A 155 -14.43 -2.63 -5.03
N ASN A 156 -14.70 -3.53 -5.97
CA ASN A 156 -15.89 -4.37 -5.97
C ASN A 156 -15.75 -5.66 -5.17
N SER A 157 -14.53 -6.09 -4.84
CA SER A 157 -14.29 -7.42 -4.25
C SER A 157 -13.32 -7.44 -3.09
N TRP A 158 -12.87 -6.29 -2.56
CA TRP A 158 -12.02 -6.26 -1.38
C TRP A 158 -12.72 -6.83 -0.13
N THR A 159 -11.91 -7.36 0.79
CA THR A 159 -12.33 -7.89 2.09
C THR A 159 -11.78 -7.03 3.24
N ASP A 160 -12.40 -7.11 4.43
CA ASP A 160 -11.95 -6.34 5.59
C ASP A 160 -10.45 -6.50 5.89
N PRO A 161 -9.85 -7.71 5.87
CA PRO A 161 -8.41 -7.88 6.06
C PRO A 161 -7.54 -7.10 5.05
N ILE A 162 -7.96 -7.02 3.77
CA ILE A 162 -7.27 -6.22 2.77
C ILE A 162 -7.30 -4.75 3.19
N MET A 163 -8.47 -4.20 3.49
CA MET A 163 -8.60 -2.79 3.88
C MET A 163 -7.90 -2.50 5.21
N ASP A 164 -7.98 -3.39 6.19
CA ASP A 164 -7.31 -3.24 7.49
C ASP A 164 -5.80 -3.09 7.36
N SER A 165 -5.19 -3.77 6.37
CA SER A 165 -3.76 -3.59 6.08
C SER A 165 -3.38 -2.15 5.72
N PHE A 166 -4.32 -1.36 5.20
CA PHE A 166 -4.14 0.04 4.83
C PHE A 166 -4.51 1.04 5.93
N ALA A 167 -4.92 0.60 7.12
CA ALA A 167 -5.39 1.48 8.19
C ALA A 167 -4.29 2.45 8.65
N GLY A 168 -3.04 1.96 8.75
CA GLY A 168 -1.87 2.75 9.16
C GLY A 168 -1.54 3.92 8.24
N ILE A 169 -2.02 3.91 6.98
CA ILE A 169 -1.84 4.99 6.01
C ILE A 169 -3.14 5.75 5.71
N GLY A 170 -4.15 5.58 6.56
CA GLY A 170 -5.41 6.34 6.51
C GLY A 170 -6.34 5.98 5.35
N VAL A 171 -6.14 4.83 4.68
CA VAL A 171 -7.05 4.34 3.62
C VAL A 171 -7.95 3.24 4.18
N GLY A 172 -7.44 2.37 5.05
CA GLY A 172 -8.18 1.29 5.73
C GLY A 172 -9.13 1.72 6.86
N THR A 173 -9.55 2.98 6.88
CA THR A 173 -10.33 3.51 8.00
C THR A 173 -11.75 2.96 8.01
N ARG A 174 -12.42 2.99 9.18
CA ARG A 174 -13.84 2.65 9.28
C ARG A 174 -14.71 3.46 8.33
N GLN A 175 -14.38 4.73 8.10
CA GLN A 175 -15.08 5.57 7.13
C GLN A 175 -14.97 4.98 5.73
N TRP A 176 -13.76 4.78 5.22
CA TRP A 176 -13.56 4.32 3.84
C TRP A 176 -14.04 2.90 3.60
N LYS A 177 -13.94 2.00 4.57
CA LYS A 177 -14.55 0.67 4.49
C LYS A 177 -16.07 0.75 4.28
N ARG A 178 -16.76 1.61 5.04
CA ARG A 178 -18.20 1.83 4.88
C ARG A 178 -18.52 2.43 3.50
N GLU A 179 -17.92 3.57 3.16
CA GLU A 179 -18.26 4.26 1.91
C GLU A 179 -17.91 3.41 0.67
N PHE A 180 -16.77 2.72 0.67
CA PHE A 180 -16.40 1.84 -0.45
C PHE A 180 -17.30 0.63 -0.60
N THR A 181 -17.96 0.18 0.47
CA THR A 181 -18.96 -0.90 0.43
C THR A 181 -20.32 -0.41 -0.03
N GLU A 182 -20.75 0.75 0.47
CA GLU A 182 -22.08 1.32 0.23
C GLU A 182 -22.37 1.58 -1.24
N TYR A 183 -21.37 2.04 -1.99
CA TYR A 183 -21.51 2.37 -3.41
C TYR A 183 -21.20 1.21 -4.37
N ARG A 184 -21.01 -0.03 -3.87
CA ARG A 184 -20.85 -1.20 -4.75
C ARG A 184 -22.17 -1.52 -5.47
N PRO A 185 -22.13 -1.95 -6.76
CA PRO A 185 -20.93 -2.05 -7.59
C PRO A 185 -20.46 -0.68 -8.10
N TRP A 186 -19.16 -0.46 -8.03
CA TRP A 186 -18.46 0.62 -8.70
C TRP A 186 -18.34 0.29 -10.18
N THR A 187 -18.82 1.19 -11.04
CA THR A 187 -18.86 1.01 -12.49
C THR A 187 -17.83 1.86 -13.23
N SER A 188 -17.32 2.90 -12.58
CA SER A 188 -16.38 3.86 -13.19
C SER A 188 -15.61 4.64 -12.12
N MET A 189 -14.42 5.15 -12.49
CA MET A 189 -13.67 6.03 -11.61
C MET A 189 -14.31 7.42 -11.52
N GLU A 190 -15.14 7.81 -12.49
CA GLU A 190 -15.97 9.01 -12.43
C GLU A 190 -17.06 8.89 -11.36
N GLN A 191 -17.65 7.69 -11.19
CA GLN A 191 -18.53 7.40 -10.05
C GLN A 191 -17.74 7.51 -8.73
N PHE A 192 -16.55 6.91 -8.65
CA PHE A 192 -15.68 7.03 -7.47
C PHE A 192 -15.44 8.50 -7.11
N ASP A 193 -15.03 9.32 -8.08
CA ASP A 193 -14.76 10.73 -7.87
C ASP A 193 -15.98 11.47 -7.32
N ARG A 194 -17.15 11.26 -7.94
CA ARG A 194 -18.39 11.94 -7.54
C ARG A 194 -18.85 11.54 -6.15
N GLU A 195 -18.84 10.25 -5.82
CA GLU A 195 -19.36 9.76 -4.55
C GLU A 195 -18.39 10.06 -3.40
N ILE A 196 -17.09 9.83 -3.59
CA ILE A 196 -16.09 10.04 -2.54
C ILE A 196 -15.81 11.53 -2.28
N ALA A 197 -15.90 12.39 -3.30
CA ALA A 197 -15.73 13.84 -3.11
C ALA A 197 -16.73 14.45 -2.10
N LYS A 198 -17.92 13.85 -1.95
CA LYS A 198 -18.94 14.31 -0.98
C LYS A 198 -18.41 14.35 0.46
N TYR A 199 -17.50 13.43 0.80
CA TYR A 199 -16.93 13.29 2.14
C TYR A 199 -15.62 14.07 2.34
N LEU A 200 -15.13 14.73 1.28
CA LEU A 200 -13.82 15.37 1.24
C LEU A 200 -13.91 16.88 1.01
N ARG A 201 -15.06 17.51 1.25
CA ARG A 201 -15.25 18.96 1.05
C ARG A 201 -14.18 19.83 1.73
N ALA A 202 -13.75 19.46 2.93
CA ALA A 202 -12.71 20.17 3.68
C ALA A 202 -11.27 19.83 3.24
N ARG A 203 -11.09 18.83 2.39
CA ARG A 203 -9.78 18.31 1.94
C ARG A 203 -9.88 17.70 0.53
N PRO A 204 -10.25 18.48 -0.49
CA PRO A 204 -10.60 17.96 -1.82
C PRO A 204 -9.45 17.21 -2.51
N THR A 205 -8.20 17.57 -2.20
CA THR A 205 -7.00 16.92 -2.74
C THR A 205 -6.82 15.48 -2.24
N GLU A 206 -7.41 15.12 -1.09
CA GLU A 206 -7.38 13.76 -0.54
C GLU A 206 -8.02 12.74 -1.50
N LEU A 207 -8.94 13.18 -2.37
CA LEU A 207 -9.56 12.31 -3.36
C LEU A 207 -8.50 11.67 -4.25
N GLN A 208 -7.55 12.47 -4.75
CA GLN A 208 -6.46 11.98 -5.59
C GLN A 208 -5.56 11.00 -4.85
N ARG A 209 -5.35 11.20 -3.54
CA ARG A 209 -4.59 10.25 -2.71
C ARG A 209 -5.30 8.90 -2.62
N LEU A 210 -6.61 8.88 -2.35
CA LEU A 210 -7.39 7.64 -2.24
C LEU A 210 -7.44 6.88 -3.56
N LYS A 211 -7.60 7.58 -4.70
CA LYS A 211 -7.61 6.98 -6.04
C LYS A 211 -6.35 6.15 -6.34
N ARG A 212 -5.20 6.51 -5.76
CA ARG A 212 -3.95 5.76 -5.94
C ARG A 212 -4.04 4.32 -5.45
N TYR A 213 -4.84 4.07 -4.42
CA TYR A 213 -4.88 2.78 -3.73
C TYR A 213 -5.95 1.84 -4.26
N VAL A 214 -6.75 2.26 -5.24
CA VAL A 214 -7.92 1.52 -5.68
C VAL A 214 -7.94 1.37 -7.20
N TYR A 215 -8.68 0.36 -7.67
CA TYR A 215 -9.04 0.19 -9.07
C TYR A 215 -10.40 -0.48 -9.20
N ILE A 216 -10.88 -0.54 -10.44
CA ILE A 216 -12.07 -1.29 -10.87
C ILE A 216 -11.60 -2.18 -12.02
N LYS A 217 -11.95 -3.46 -11.99
CA LYS A 217 -11.60 -4.45 -13.01
C LYS A 217 -12.37 -4.28 -14.32
#